data_AF-A0A350UUZ0-F1
#
_entry.id   AF-A0A350UUZ0-F1
#
_cell.length_a   1.000
_cell.length_b   1.000
_cell.length_c   1.000
_cell.angle_alpha   90.00
_cell.angle_beta   90.00
_cell.angle_gamma   90.00
#
_symmetry.space_group_name_H-M   'P 1'
#
loop_
_entity.id
_entity.type
_entity.pdbx_description
1 polymer ?
#
loop_
_entity_poly.entity_id
_entity_poly.type
_entity_poly.pdbx_seq_one_letter_code
_entity_poly.pdbx_strand_id
1 'polypeptide(L)'
;MRLQKNFVEKISKKIVESLTAKSLIIWEDRPEKLEAIINDLIIDDLMVEDRLNDEVKLLLESRTEEYERSMMDYGRVFQLVKSKLARERGLIF
;
A
#
# COMPACT_ATOMS: atom_id res chain seq x y z
N MET A 1 -3.92 -0.38 -8.83
CA MET A 1 -4.59 -1.42 -8.00
C MET A 1 -5.84 -2.05 -8.64
N ARG A 2 -6.04 -3.37 -8.48
CA ARG A 2 -7.08 -4.19 -9.18
C ARG A 2 -8.28 -4.65 -8.33
N LEU A 3 -8.42 -4.14 -7.11
CA LEU A 3 -9.60 -4.40 -6.26
C LEU A 3 -10.57 -3.23 -6.37
N GLN A 4 -11.83 -3.53 -6.68
CA GLN A 4 -12.89 -2.52 -6.72
C GLN A 4 -13.17 -2.01 -5.31
N LYS A 5 -13.28 -0.69 -5.11
CA LYS A 5 -13.55 -0.08 -3.79
C LYS A 5 -14.74 -0.73 -3.06
N ASN A 6 -15.80 -1.03 -3.80
CA ASN A 6 -17.00 -1.72 -3.32
C ASN A 6 -16.71 -3.11 -2.70
N PHE A 7 -15.63 -3.77 -3.10
CA PHE A 7 -15.22 -5.05 -2.54
C PHE A 7 -14.54 -4.89 -1.18
N VAL A 8 -13.69 -3.87 -1.03
CA VAL A 8 -13.02 -3.55 0.24
C VAL A 8 -14.04 -3.11 1.29
N GLU A 9 -15.03 -2.32 0.89
CA GLU A 9 -16.17 -1.95 1.77
C GLU A 9 -16.91 -3.18 2.31
N LYS A 10 -17.21 -4.16 1.44
CA LYS A 10 -17.88 -5.40 1.84
C LYS A 10 -17.02 -6.25 2.78
N ILE A 11 -15.71 -6.30 2.53
CA ILE A 11 -14.77 -7.00 3.42
C ILE A 11 -14.75 -6.33 4.79
N SER A 12 -14.63 -5.00 4.82
CA SER A 12 -14.56 -4.21 6.05
C SER A 12 -15.79 -4.44 6.93
N LYS A 13 -16.98 -4.42 6.33
CA LYS A 13 -18.26 -4.77 7.00
C LYS A 13 -18.21 -6.15 7.64
N LYS A 14 -17.83 -7.18 6.86
CA LYS A 14 -17.74 -8.56 7.37
C LYS A 14 -16.71 -8.71 8.49
N ILE A 15 -15.61 -7.97 8.45
CA ILE A 15 -14.61 -7.98 9.51
C ILE A 15 -15.21 -7.40 10.79
N VAL A 16 -15.85 -6.22 10.72
CA VAL A 16 -16.52 -5.60 11.89
C VAL A 16 -17.60 -6.50 12.47
N GLU A 17 -18.46 -7.08 11.62
CA GLU A 17 -19.49 -8.04 12.02
C GLU A 17 -18.88 -9.23 12.77
N SER A 18 -17.82 -9.83 12.25
CA SER A 18 -17.15 -10.99 12.85
C SER A 18 -16.45 -10.65 14.17
N LEU A 19 -15.79 -9.49 14.26
CA LEU A 19 -15.12 -9.01 15.47
C LEU A 19 -16.12 -8.74 16.60
N THR A 20 -17.25 -8.13 16.26
CA THR A 20 -18.33 -7.81 17.21
C THR A 20 -19.09 -9.07 17.62
N ALA A 21 -19.45 -9.94 16.68
CA ALA A 21 -20.20 -11.17 16.95
C ALA A 21 -19.43 -12.16 17.83
N LYS A 22 -18.09 -12.15 17.76
CA LYS A 22 -17.22 -12.97 18.59
C LYS A 22 -16.77 -12.28 19.89
N SER A 23 -17.24 -11.07 20.16
CA SER A 23 -16.84 -10.23 21.30
C SER A 23 -15.31 -10.11 21.43
N LEU A 24 -14.60 -10.03 20.30
CA LEU A 24 -13.13 -9.90 20.28
C LEU A 24 -12.67 -8.46 20.55
N ILE A 25 -13.58 -7.50 20.36
CA ILE A 25 -13.35 -6.08 20.59
C ILE A 25 -14.53 -5.49 21.37
N ILE A 26 -14.26 -4.43 22.12
CA ILE A 26 -15.29 -3.55 22.69
C ILE A 26 -15.19 -2.23 21.92
N TRP A 27 -16.27 -1.84 21.24
CA TRP A 27 -16.34 -0.62 20.46
C TRP A 27 -17.53 0.21 20.94
N GLU A 28 -17.28 1.43 21.39
CA GLU A 28 -18.29 2.30 22.03
C GLU A 28 -18.96 3.28 21.06
N ASP A 29 -18.38 3.49 19.87
CA ASP A 29 -18.91 4.40 18.84
C ASP A 29 -19.77 3.62 17.82
N ARG A 30 -20.23 4.31 16.79
CA ARG A 30 -20.97 3.76 15.66
C ARG A 30 -20.14 2.71 14.89
N PRO A 31 -20.73 1.55 14.52
CA PRO A 31 -20.02 0.50 13.79
C PRO A 31 -19.51 0.99 12.42
N GLU A 32 -20.23 1.92 11.78
CA GLU A 32 -19.83 2.49 10.48
C GLU A 32 -18.48 3.22 10.55
N LYS A 33 -18.13 3.76 11.73
CA LYS A 33 -16.82 4.40 11.93
C LYS A 33 -15.71 3.37 11.95
N LEU A 34 -15.93 2.22 12.58
CA LEU A 34 -14.97 1.12 12.59
C LEU A 34 -14.84 0.51 11.19
N GLU A 35 -15.94 0.37 10.46
CA GLU A 35 -15.93 -0.08 9.06
C GLU A 35 -15.08 0.84 8.18
N ALA A 36 -15.23 2.16 8.33
CA ALA A 36 -14.43 3.14 7.59
C ALA A 36 -12.94 3.03 7.94
N ILE A 37 -12.59 2.91 9.22
CA ILE A 37 -11.20 2.74 9.66
C ILE A 37 -10.57 1.49 9.05
N ILE A 38 -11.28 0.36 9.07
CA ILE A 38 -10.78 -0.90 8.49
C ILE A 38 -10.66 -0.79 6.97
N ASN A 39 -11.61 -0.13 6.31
CA ASN A 39 -11.57 0.10 4.87
C ASN A 39 -10.33 0.92 4.47
N ASP A 40 -10.11 2.05 5.15
CA ASP A 40 -8.98 2.93 4.91
C ASP A 40 -7.66 2.19 5.17
N LEU A 41 -7.58 1.39 6.25
CA LEU A 41 -6.40 0.58 6.56
C LEU A 41 -6.08 -0.42 5.44
N ILE A 42 -7.10 -1.13 4.93
CA ILE A 42 -6.92 -2.09 3.84
C ILE A 42 -6.50 -1.36 2.56
N ILE A 43 -7.11 -0.22 2.23
CA ILE A 43 -6.74 0.57 1.06
C ILE A 43 -5.31 1.07 1.17
N ASP A 44 -4.91 1.59 2.33
CA ASP A 44 -3.56 2.07 2.56
C ASP A 44 -2.51 0.98 2.39
N ASP A 45 -2.77 -0.21 2.95
CA ASP A 45 -1.91 -1.38 2.81
C ASP A 45 -1.77 -1.82 1.35
N LEU A 46 -2.90 -1.89 0.65
CA LEU A 46 -2.95 -2.16 -0.77
C LEU A 46 -2.11 -1.12 -1.57
N MET A 47 -2.16 0.16 -1.21
CA MET A 47 -1.45 1.23 -1.92
C MET A 47 0.05 1.30 -1.64
N VAL A 48 0.58 0.51 -0.72
CA VAL A 48 2.01 0.53 -0.35
C VAL A 48 2.93 0.33 -1.55
N GLU A 49 2.61 -0.63 -2.43
CA GLU A 49 3.44 -0.89 -3.62
C GLU A 49 3.37 0.26 -4.63
N ASP A 50 2.19 0.81 -4.87
CA ASP A 50 2.00 1.94 -5.79
C ASP A 50 2.76 3.19 -5.28
N ARG A 51 2.69 3.48 -3.98
CA ARG A 51 3.48 4.56 -3.35
C ARG A 51 4.98 4.34 -3.47
N LEU A 52 5.44 3.10 -3.25
CA LEU A 52 6.85 2.74 -3.43
C LEU A 52 7.29 2.93 -4.88
N ASN A 53 6.47 2.52 -5.85
CA ASN A 53 6.78 2.70 -7.27
C ASN A 53 6.94 4.18 -7.65
N ASP A 54 6.04 5.04 -7.18
CA ASP A 54 6.09 6.47 -7.50
C ASP A 54 7.28 7.17 -6.83
N GLU A 55 7.63 6.76 -5.60
CA GLU A 55 8.84 7.24 -4.94
C GLU A 55 10.11 6.84 -5.68
N VAL A 56 10.19 5.60 -6.18
CA VAL A 56 11.33 5.13 -6.98
C VAL A 56 11.45 5.97 -8.26
N LYS A 57 10.34 6.30 -8.93
CA LYS A 57 10.38 7.17 -10.13
C LYS A 57 10.94 8.54 -9.80
N LEU A 58 10.43 9.20 -8.76
CA LEU A 58 10.90 10.52 -8.33
C LEU A 58 12.40 10.50 -7.98
N LEU A 59 12.86 9.44 -7.31
CA LEU A 59 14.28 9.28 -6.97
C LEU A 59 15.15 9.16 -8.22
N LEU A 60 14.69 8.43 -9.24
CA LEU A 60 15.42 8.31 -10.51
C LEU A 60 15.38 9.61 -11.33
N GLU A 61 14.24 10.29 -11.37
CA GLU A 61 14.08 11.60 -12.05
C GLU A 61 15.00 12.67 -11.44
N SER A 62 15.20 12.65 -10.13
CA SER A 62 16.13 13.57 -9.45
C SER A 62 17.61 13.38 -9.82
N ARG A 63 17.96 12.25 -10.47
CA ARG A 63 19.34 11.85 -10.82
C ARG A 63 19.56 11.67 -12.32
N THR A 64 18.65 12.18 -13.15
CA THR A 64 18.56 11.95 -14.60
C THR A 64 19.88 12.21 -15.35
N GLU A 65 20.70 13.19 -14.93
CA GLU A 65 21.98 13.51 -15.58
C GLU A 65 23.06 12.41 -15.45
N GLU A 66 23.02 11.58 -14.40
CA GLU A 66 23.98 10.47 -14.20
C GLU A 66 23.61 9.24 -15.03
N TYR A 67 22.32 9.00 -15.27
CA TYR A 67 21.84 7.80 -15.94
C TYR A 67 21.99 7.85 -17.46
N GLU A 68 21.76 9.01 -18.09
CA GLU A 68 21.95 9.19 -19.53
C GLU A 68 23.41 8.97 -19.96
N ARG A 69 24.38 9.32 -19.09
CA ARG A 69 25.80 9.10 -19.36
C ARG A 69 26.24 7.63 -19.29
N SER A 70 25.46 6.77 -18.64
CA SER A 70 25.87 5.41 -18.31
C SER A 70 25.29 4.31 -19.21
N MET A 71 24.42 4.63 -20.19
CA MET A 71 23.63 3.62 -20.93
C MET A 71 22.98 2.57 -20.01
N MET A 72 22.60 2.97 -18.79
CA MET A 72 21.95 2.05 -17.85
C MET A 72 20.51 1.82 -18.29
N ASP A 73 20.10 0.54 -18.32
CA ASP A 73 18.72 0.15 -18.53
C ASP A 73 17.87 0.65 -17.34
N TYR A 74 17.10 1.71 -17.57
CA TYR A 74 16.21 2.33 -16.60
C TYR A 74 15.33 1.29 -15.88
N GLY A 75 14.82 0.29 -16.61
CA GLY A 75 14.00 -0.76 -16.02
C GLY A 75 14.75 -1.59 -14.99
N ARG A 76 16.03 -1.91 -15.26
CA ARG A 76 16.87 -2.65 -14.31
C ARG A 76 17.19 -1.82 -13.07
N VAL A 77 17.53 -0.55 -13.25
CA VAL A 77 17.83 0.36 -12.12
C VAL A 77 16.59 0.56 -11.24
N PHE A 78 15.43 0.76 -11.85
CA PHE A 78 14.15 0.85 -11.16
C PHE A 78 13.90 -0.35 -10.23
N GLN A 79 14.07 -1.58 -10.75
CA GLN A 79 13.87 -2.78 -9.95
C GLN A 79 14.88 -2.93 -8.81
N LEU A 80 16.15 -2.55 -9.03
CA LEU A 80 17.18 -2.57 -7.99
C LEU A 80 16.86 -1.60 -6.86
N VAL A 81 16.50 -0.37 -7.20
CA VAL A 81 16.15 0.68 -6.22
C VAL A 81 14.88 0.31 -5.47
N LYS A 82 13.83 -0.15 -6.17
CA LYS A 82 12.59 -0.65 -5.55
C LYS A 82 12.87 -1.77 -4.55
N SER A 83 13.66 -2.77 -4.95
CA SER A 83 13.99 -3.92 -4.09
C SER A 83 14.79 -3.50 -2.85
N LYS A 84 15.68 -2.52 -2.98
CA LYS A 84 16.44 -1.98 -1.86
C LYS A 84 15.53 -1.24 -0.87
N LEU A 85 14.72 -0.30 -1.35
CA LEU A 85 13.77 0.46 -0.53
C LEU A 85 12.75 -0.44 0.18
N ALA A 86 12.24 -1.46 -0.54
CA ALA A 86 11.32 -2.44 0.04
C ALA A 86 11.94 -3.16 1.24
N ARG A 87 13.19 -3.62 1.10
CA ARG A 87 13.92 -4.32 2.15
C ARG A 87 14.23 -3.42 3.35
N GLU A 88 14.65 -2.18 3.09
CA GLU A 88 14.95 -1.20 4.15
C GLU A 88 13.72 -0.88 5.01
N ARG A 89 12.53 -0.92 4.40
CA ARG A 89 11.26 -0.63 5.06
C ARG A 89 10.52 -1.88 5.56
N GLY A 90 11.09 -3.06 5.35
CA GLY A 90 10.44 -4.33 5.71
C GLY A 90 9.11 -4.57 5.00
N LEU A 91 8.93 -4.02 3.79
CA LEU A 91 7.71 -4.21 3.01
C LEU A 91 7.66 -5.63 2.45
N ILE A 92 6.49 -6.26 2.55
CA ILE A 92 6.20 -7.58 2.02
C ILE A 92 4.97 -7.41 1.12
N PHE A 93 5.13 -7.67 -0.17
CA PHE A 93 4.08 -7.59 -1.18
C PHE A 93 4.24 -8.76 -2.16
#